data_AF-A0A1K0H9J2-F1
#
_entry.id   AF-A0A1K0H9J2-F1
#
_cell.length_a   1.000
_cell.length_b   1.000
_cell.length_c   1.000
_cell.angle_alpha   90.00
_cell.angle_beta   90.00
_cell.angle_gamma   90.00
#
_symmetry.space_group_name_H-M   'P 1'
#
loop_
_entity.id
_entity.type
_entity.pdbx_description
1 polymer ?
#
loop_
_entity_poly.entity_id
_entity_poly.type
_entity_poly.pdbx_seq_one_letter_code
_entity_poly.pdbx_strand_id
1 'polypeptide(L)'
;MSVEIEYLGHLSSTNAHPQSLIKPQPFTTAFGETKDPILHIAVAQVLPDQSGLHSNNNGGDHGRSAGLEKLERWASGAASRGADVVVFPEYFLSGATRELWRKVREAQRERANDGRVCEEGRGEKAWIQVIISVAQKFDIDIVAGTVVELGTQPHADLLSNHPVGGGAGDKIPHRPPQKAKPDQNKETQDALFNTSYYISRQGKVLHRYTKQNLWHPERETLLHSQQHTHPAQHHGPSTFLIQTKRGTKLRAAMAICWDLAWYSRFHQMLTPPYEEGRPSDLDKEGQVKGPDVIFAPTCWYASDGGTKALLWNGTGEAQMLDTLCLARAVELEALLVMCNVAGPYMTEEKVRQLRQELTKQIQKGEREREMETPLIGLGRSRICAPFLNVVAQVEDQREVMLLQSVDLNLLRHAREMYRMRYDHAQK
;
A
#
# COMPACT_ATOMS: atom_id res chain seq x y z
N MET A 1 -18.29 -20.26 -11.24
CA MET A 1 -17.12 -21.13 -11.02
C MET A 1 -16.03 -20.27 -10.40
N SER A 2 -15.55 -20.59 -9.19
CA SER A 2 -14.49 -19.80 -8.56
C SER A 2 -13.19 -20.02 -9.30
N VAL A 3 -12.65 -18.98 -9.94
CA VAL A 3 -11.34 -19.03 -10.61
C VAL A 3 -10.27 -19.34 -9.55
N GLU A 4 -9.55 -20.45 -9.69
CA GLU A 4 -8.47 -20.81 -8.76
C GLU A 4 -7.38 -19.73 -8.74
N ILE A 5 -6.73 -19.52 -7.59
CA ILE A 5 -5.63 -18.55 -7.49
C ILE A 5 -4.40 -19.15 -8.17
N GLU A 6 -3.89 -18.49 -9.21
CA GLU A 6 -2.58 -18.83 -9.77
C GLU A 6 -1.47 -18.36 -8.81
N TYR A 7 -0.45 -19.20 -8.61
CA TYR A 7 0.71 -18.90 -7.77
C TYR A 7 1.98 -18.82 -8.60
N LEU A 8 2.76 -17.77 -8.39
CA LEU A 8 4.09 -17.59 -8.97
C LEU A 8 5.13 -17.58 -7.84
N GLY A 9 6.19 -18.38 -7.98
CA GLY A 9 7.21 -18.54 -6.94
C GLY A 9 6.78 -19.49 -5.82
N HIS A 10 7.58 -19.54 -4.75
CA HIS A 10 7.34 -20.39 -3.58
C HIS A 10 8.00 -19.80 -2.33
N LEU A 11 7.57 -20.27 -1.16
CA LEU A 11 8.16 -19.89 0.13
C LEU A 11 9.14 -20.97 0.60
N SER A 12 10.32 -20.55 1.03
CA SER A 12 11.41 -21.42 1.47
C SER A 12 12.21 -20.77 2.59
N SER A 13 12.29 -21.44 3.75
CA SER A 13 13.11 -20.97 4.89
C SER A 13 14.58 -21.40 4.79
N THR A 14 14.92 -22.31 3.88
CA THR A 14 16.30 -22.85 3.73
C THR A 14 17.00 -22.34 2.48
N ASN A 15 16.25 -21.89 1.48
CA ASN A 15 16.76 -21.33 0.24
C ASN A 15 15.89 -20.14 -0.16
N ALA A 16 16.10 -19.00 0.50
CA ALA A 16 15.26 -17.82 0.32
C ALA A 16 15.38 -17.20 -1.08
N HIS A 17 16.50 -17.36 -1.77
CA HIS A 17 16.67 -16.87 -3.15
C HIS A 17 17.57 -17.81 -3.95
N PRO A 18 17.18 -18.21 -5.18
CA PRO A 18 17.87 -19.26 -5.95
C PRO A 18 19.32 -18.90 -6.31
N GLN A 19 19.64 -17.60 -6.43
CA GLN A 19 21.00 -17.14 -6.71
C GLN A 19 21.86 -16.92 -5.46
N SER A 20 21.28 -17.05 -4.25
CA SER A 20 22.04 -16.91 -3.02
C SER A 20 22.89 -18.15 -2.77
N LEU A 21 24.21 -17.96 -2.63
CA LEU A 21 25.12 -19.00 -2.16
C LEU A 21 25.14 -19.11 -0.63
N ILE A 22 24.50 -18.18 0.06
CA ILE A 22 24.43 -18.12 1.52
C ILE A 22 23.07 -18.67 1.95
N LYS A 23 23.10 -19.60 2.90
CA LYS A 23 21.88 -20.10 3.54
C LYS A 23 21.44 -19.16 4.66
N PRO A 24 20.13 -18.95 4.85
CA PRO A 24 19.63 -18.17 5.98
C PRO A 24 20.16 -18.69 7.32
N GLN A 25 20.69 -17.80 8.15
CA GLN A 25 21.15 -18.11 9.51
C GLN A 25 20.51 -17.17 10.52
N PRO A 26 20.13 -17.65 11.71
CA PRO A 26 19.72 -16.77 12.80
C PRO A 26 20.77 -15.70 13.09
N PHE A 27 20.32 -14.51 13.47
CA PHE A 27 21.21 -13.40 13.81
C PHE A 27 21.00 -12.94 15.25
N THR A 28 22.04 -12.34 15.83
CA THR A 28 21.98 -11.73 17.16
C THR A 28 21.63 -10.25 17.05
N THR A 29 20.68 -9.80 17.86
CA THR A 29 20.29 -8.38 18.01
C THR A 29 21.30 -7.61 18.86
N ALA A 30 21.17 -6.28 18.92
CA ALA A 30 21.95 -5.45 19.83
C ALA A 30 21.78 -5.80 21.32
N PHE A 31 20.71 -6.53 21.67
CA PHE A 31 20.41 -6.95 23.05
C PHE A 31 20.79 -8.42 23.32
N GLY A 32 21.50 -9.07 22.42
CA GLY A 32 21.93 -10.47 22.60
C GLY A 32 20.86 -11.52 22.29
N GLU A 33 19.68 -11.12 21.80
CA GLU A 33 18.63 -12.06 21.41
C GLU A 33 18.93 -12.69 20.05
N THR A 34 18.72 -14.00 19.91
CA THR A 34 18.78 -14.68 18.61
C THR A 34 17.43 -14.59 17.90
N LYS A 35 17.43 -14.17 16.64
CA LYS A 35 16.22 -13.96 15.83
C LYS A 35 16.26 -14.73 14.52
N ASP A 36 15.07 -15.13 14.06
CA ASP A 36 14.89 -15.78 12.78
C ASP A 36 15.05 -14.76 11.63
N PRO A 37 15.80 -15.09 10.56
CA PRO A 37 16.08 -14.13 9.52
C PRO A 37 15.03 -14.12 8.41
N ILE A 38 14.01 -14.98 8.44
CA ILE A 38 13.14 -15.17 7.28
C ILE A 38 11.88 -14.33 7.39
N LEU A 39 11.54 -13.65 6.29
CA LEU A 39 10.24 -13.05 6.05
C LEU A 39 9.59 -13.70 4.82
N HIS A 40 8.37 -14.22 4.98
CA HIS A 40 7.58 -14.83 3.91
C HIS A 40 6.50 -13.86 3.43
N ILE A 41 6.53 -13.53 2.14
CA ILE A 41 5.74 -12.44 1.57
C ILE A 41 4.87 -12.99 0.46
N ALA A 42 3.59 -12.63 0.49
CA ALA A 42 2.67 -12.79 -0.61
C ALA A 42 2.29 -11.41 -1.19
N VAL A 43 2.30 -11.29 -2.52
CA VAL A 43 1.86 -10.09 -3.24
C VAL A 43 0.70 -10.48 -4.15
N ALA A 44 -0.47 -9.91 -3.89
CA ALA A 44 -1.72 -10.24 -4.56
C ALA A 44 -1.97 -9.28 -5.74
N GLN A 45 -1.39 -9.56 -6.89
CA GLN A 45 -1.69 -8.79 -8.10
C GLN A 45 -3.09 -9.16 -8.57
N VAL A 46 -4.07 -8.28 -8.32
CA VAL A 46 -5.49 -8.55 -8.57
C VAL A 46 -6.14 -7.41 -9.33
N LEU A 47 -7.23 -7.73 -10.04
CA LEU A 47 -8.10 -6.75 -10.66
C LEU A 47 -8.87 -5.99 -9.58
N PRO A 48 -8.98 -4.66 -9.68
CA PRO A 48 -9.83 -3.87 -8.79
C PRO A 48 -11.28 -4.32 -8.85
N ASP A 49 -11.95 -4.29 -7.70
CA ASP A 49 -13.39 -4.46 -7.64
C ASP A 49 -14.09 -3.20 -8.16
N GLN A 50 -14.82 -3.35 -9.27
CA GLN A 50 -15.56 -2.26 -9.91
C GLN A 50 -16.92 -2.00 -9.23
N SER A 51 -17.36 -2.84 -8.28
CA SER A 51 -18.59 -2.62 -7.51
C SER A 51 -18.42 -1.60 -6.37
N GLY A 52 -17.18 -1.44 -5.89
CA GLY A 52 -16.82 -0.53 -4.80
C GLY A 52 -17.28 -1.01 -3.41
N LEU A 53 -16.73 -0.39 -2.37
CA LEU A 53 -17.02 -0.72 -0.96
C LEU A 53 -18.44 -0.35 -0.49
N HIS A 54 -19.14 0.50 -1.24
CA HIS A 54 -20.44 1.08 -0.85
C HIS A 54 -21.53 0.82 -1.90
N SER A 55 -21.51 -0.34 -2.56
CA SER A 55 -22.57 -0.69 -3.51
C SER A 55 -23.93 -0.76 -2.80
N ASN A 56 -24.88 0.07 -3.23
CA ASN A 56 -26.28 0.00 -2.80
C ASN A 56 -26.90 -1.29 -3.34
N ASN A 57 -26.79 -2.40 -2.58
CA ASN A 57 -27.66 -3.55 -2.81
C ASN A 57 -29.08 -3.18 -2.40
N ASN A 58 -29.85 -2.61 -3.32
CA ASN A 58 -31.30 -2.40 -3.23
C ASN A 58 -32.10 -3.73 -3.22
N GLY A 59 -31.49 -4.84 -2.82
CA GLY A 59 -32.11 -6.15 -2.80
C GLY A 59 -31.60 -6.97 -1.63
N GLY A 60 -32.21 -6.78 -0.45
CA GLY A 60 -32.47 -7.78 0.61
C GLY A 60 -31.37 -8.68 1.17
N ASP A 61 -30.17 -8.69 0.61
CA ASP A 61 -29.08 -9.58 0.99
C ASP A 61 -27.98 -8.75 1.64
N HIS A 62 -27.72 -9.00 2.93
CA HIS A 62 -26.65 -8.39 3.72
C HIS A 62 -25.25 -8.90 3.28
N GLY A 63 -25.05 -9.10 1.97
CA GLY A 63 -23.87 -9.68 1.35
C GLY A 63 -22.66 -8.76 1.45
N ARG A 64 -21.49 -9.36 1.70
CA ARG A 64 -20.20 -8.65 1.74
C ARG A 64 -19.87 -8.14 0.34
N SER A 65 -19.21 -6.98 0.22
CA SER A 65 -18.78 -6.50 -1.10
C SER A 65 -17.83 -7.50 -1.78
N ALA A 66 -17.91 -7.60 -3.10
CA ALA A 66 -17.11 -8.56 -3.88
C ALA A 66 -15.59 -8.39 -3.62
N GLY A 67 -15.14 -7.16 -3.39
CA GLY A 67 -13.77 -6.83 -3.01
C GLY A 67 -13.35 -7.40 -1.66
N LEU A 68 -14.23 -7.40 -0.66
CA LEU A 68 -13.96 -8.00 0.66
C LEU A 68 -13.95 -9.53 0.61
N GLU A 69 -14.80 -10.14 -0.22
CA GLU A 69 -14.76 -11.58 -0.48
C GLU A 69 -13.47 -11.97 -1.21
N LYS A 70 -13.07 -11.18 -2.21
CA LYS A 70 -11.79 -11.37 -2.91
C LYS A 70 -10.62 -11.22 -1.93
N LEU A 71 -10.61 -10.18 -1.09
CA LEU A 71 -9.58 -10.01 -0.04
C LEU A 71 -9.51 -11.25 0.85
N GLU A 72 -10.65 -11.74 1.35
CA GLU A 72 -10.68 -12.93 2.22
C GLU A 72 -10.08 -14.15 1.53
N ARG A 73 -10.51 -14.41 0.30
CA ARG A 73 -10.04 -15.56 -0.48
C ARG A 73 -8.54 -15.52 -0.72
N TRP A 74 -8.01 -14.36 -1.10
CA TRP A 74 -6.59 -14.19 -1.39
C TRP A 74 -5.74 -14.18 -0.11
N ALA A 75 -6.22 -13.60 0.99
CA ALA A 75 -5.54 -13.69 2.28
C ALA A 75 -5.49 -15.14 2.80
N SER A 76 -6.59 -15.88 2.68
CA SER A 76 -6.62 -17.33 2.97
C SER A 76 -5.64 -18.11 2.09
N GLY A 77 -5.58 -17.79 0.79
CA GLY A 77 -4.65 -18.41 -0.15
C GLY A 77 -3.20 -18.18 0.24
N ALA A 78 -2.84 -16.95 0.60
CA ALA A 78 -1.49 -16.59 1.07
C ALA A 78 -1.13 -17.31 2.39
N ALA A 79 -2.06 -17.31 3.35
CA ALA A 79 -1.86 -17.94 4.65
C ALA A 79 -1.66 -19.46 4.52
N SER A 80 -2.44 -20.12 3.66
CA SER A 80 -2.32 -21.57 3.40
C SER A 80 -0.97 -21.97 2.80
N ARG A 81 -0.27 -21.03 2.17
CA ARG A 81 1.09 -21.23 1.63
C ARG A 81 2.19 -20.89 2.63
N GLY A 82 1.84 -20.40 3.82
CA GLY A 82 2.80 -20.06 4.88
C GLY A 82 3.30 -18.62 4.84
N ALA A 83 2.63 -17.71 4.14
CA ALA A 83 2.99 -16.29 4.15
C ALA A 83 2.84 -15.68 5.56
N ASP A 84 3.72 -14.75 5.91
CA ASP A 84 3.57 -13.92 7.12
C ASP A 84 2.69 -12.72 6.85
N VAL A 85 2.86 -12.12 5.67
CA VAL A 85 2.17 -10.91 5.23
C VAL A 85 1.68 -11.07 3.79
N VAL A 86 0.47 -10.57 3.53
CA VAL A 86 -0.07 -10.39 2.16
C VAL A 86 -0.26 -8.91 1.86
N VAL A 87 0.20 -8.49 0.68
CA VAL A 87 0.07 -7.11 0.19
C VAL A 87 -0.92 -7.06 -0.95
N PHE A 88 -1.89 -6.15 -0.86
CA PHE A 88 -2.87 -5.88 -1.90
C PHE A 88 -2.60 -4.54 -2.60
N PRO A 89 -3.13 -4.35 -3.83
CA PRO A 89 -2.86 -3.15 -4.61
C PRO A 89 -3.75 -1.97 -4.21
N GLU A 90 -3.36 -0.78 -4.64
CA GLU A 90 -4.16 0.43 -4.44
C GLU A 90 -5.53 0.29 -5.12
N TYR A 91 -6.57 0.89 -4.52
CA TYR A 91 -7.94 0.96 -5.02
C TYR A 91 -8.66 -0.37 -5.26
N PHE A 92 -8.08 -1.51 -4.91
CA PHE A 92 -8.70 -2.79 -5.26
C PHE A 92 -10.03 -3.04 -4.51
N LEU A 93 -10.21 -2.43 -3.33
CA LEU A 93 -11.44 -2.51 -2.55
C LEU A 93 -12.48 -1.47 -2.99
N SER A 94 -12.07 -0.21 -3.16
CA SER A 94 -12.98 0.90 -3.46
C SER A 94 -13.25 1.09 -4.96
N GLY A 95 -12.49 0.42 -5.82
CA GLY A 95 -12.40 0.68 -7.25
C GLY A 95 -11.56 1.90 -7.58
N ALA A 96 -11.11 1.97 -8.84
CA ALA A 96 -10.14 2.97 -9.33
C ALA A 96 -10.80 4.05 -10.23
N THR A 97 -12.12 4.23 -10.14
CA THR A 97 -12.85 5.19 -10.99
C THR A 97 -13.42 6.34 -10.19
N ARG A 98 -13.46 7.53 -10.82
CA ARG A 98 -14.02 8.74 -10.21
C ARG A 98 -15.48 8.58 -9.79
N GLU A 99 -16.25 7.84 -10.57
CA GLU A 99 -17.66 7.57 -10.25
C GLU A 99 -17.79 6.78 -8.94
N LEU A 100 -16.97 5.76 -8.75
CA LEU A 100 -16.95 4.98 -7.51
C LEU A 100 -16.52 5.83 -6.31
N TRP A 101 -15.56 6.74 -6.50
CA TRP A 101 -15.13 7.65 -5.45
C TRP A 101 -16.20 8.68 -5.05
N ARG A 102 -16.99 9.18 -6.02
CA ARG A 102 -18.13 10.07 -5.72
C ARG A 102 -19.22 9.35 -4.93
N LYS A 103 -19.50 8.08 -5.25
CA LYS A 103 -20.48 7.25 -4.51
C LYS A 103 -20.11 7.09 -3.02
N VAL A 104 -18.81 7.11 -2.67
CA VAL A 104 -18.37 7.13 -1.26
C VAL A 104 -18.92 8.37 -0.52
N ARG A 105 -18.85 9.54 -1.15
CA ARG A 105 -19.35 10.80 -0.57
C ARG A 105 -20.87 10.75 -0.39
N GLU A 106 -21.59 10.19 -1.34
CA GLU A 106 -23.05 10.05 -1.29
C GLU A 106 -23.46 9.10 -0.16
N ALA A 107 -22.90 7.88 -0.12
CA ALA A 107 -23.24 6.86 0.88
C ALA A 107 -22.91 7.30 2.32
N GLN A 108 -21.80 8.01 2.53
CA GLN A 108 -21.43 8.49 3.87
C GLN A 108 -22.21 9.73 4.30
N ARG A 109 -22.64 10.58 3.36
CA ARG A 109 -23.55 11.71 3.65
C ARG A 109 -24.97 11.25 3.97
N GLU A 110 -25.47 10.22 3.29
CA GLU A 110 -26.75 9.58 3.64
C GLU A 110 -26.70 9.06 5.08
N ARG A 111 -25.62 8.36 5.47
CA ARG A 111 -25.41 7.90 6.86
C ARG A 111 -25.34 9.05 7.89
N ALA A 112 -24.77 10.19 7.52
CA ALA A 112 -24.69 11.37 8.39
C ALA A 112 -26.03 12.13 8.51
N ASN A 113 -26.83 12.17 7.45
CA ASN A 113 -28.12 12.87 7.43
C ASN A 113 -29.27 12.06 8.04
N ASP A 114 -29.20 10.73 8.04
CA ASP A 114 -30.30 9.89 8.53
C ASP A 114 -30.49 9.93 10.06
N GLY A 115 -29.63 10.65 10.80
CA GLY A 115 -29.80 10.93 12.23
C GLY A 115 -29.84 9.70 13.15
N ARG A 116 -29.74 8.50 12.60
CA ARG A 116 -29.55 7.26 13.35
C ARG A 116 -28.14 7.31 13.89
N VAL A 117 -28.01 7.68 15.16
CA VAL A 117 -27.03 7.04 16.03
C VAL A 117 -27.14 5.56 15.69
N CYS A 118 -26.09 4.95 15.13
CA CYS A 118 -26.06 3.52 14.93
C CYS A 118 -26.32 2.91 16.31
N GLU A 119 -27.56 2.50 16.56
CA GLU A 119 -27.87 1.60 17.65
C GLU A 119 -26.91 0.44 17.49
N GLU A 120 -26.10 0.24 18.53
CA GLU A 120 -25.17 -0.85 18.63
C GLU A 120 -25.88 -2.16 18.22
N GLY A 121 -25.45 -2.76 17.11
CA GLY A 121 -25.63 -4.20 16.89
C GLY A 121 -26.41 -4.72 15.69
N ARG A 122 -26.95 -3.92 14.76
CA ARG A 122 -27.61 -4.49 13.55
C ARG A 122 -27.42 -3.65 12.28
N GLY A 123 -26.35 -3.90 11.55
CA GLY A 123 -26.15 -3.37 10.19
C GLY A 123 -24.67 -3.39 9.80
N GLU A 124 -24.32 -4.18 8.79
CA GLU A 124 -23.05 -4.19 8.04
C GLU A 124 -21.76 -3.92 8.86
N LYS A 125 -20.97 -4.96 9.16
CA LYS A 125 -19.62 -4.77 9.74
C LYS A 125 -18.87 -3.74 8.91
N ALA A 126 -18.33 -2.69 9.55
CA ALA A 126 -17.45 -1.75 8.86
C ALA A 126 -16.37 -2.55 8.13
N TRP A 127 -16.07 -2.20 6.88
CA TRP A 127 -15.13 -2.98 6.04
C TRP A 127 -13.80 -3.25 6.76
N ILE A 128 -13.34 -2.33 7.62
CA ILE A 128 -12.11 -2.52 8.42
C ILE A 128 -12.23 -3.66 9.45
N GLN A 129 -13.40 -3.85 10.09
CA GLN A 129 -13.65 -4.99 10.98
C GLN A 129 -13.62 -6.31 10.22
N VAL A 130 -14.08 -6.30 8.96
CA VAL A 130 -14.01 -7.47 8.10
C VAL A 130 -12.55 -7.85 7.87
N ILE A 131 -11.68 -6.89 7.51
CA ILE A 131 -10.26 -7.16 7.28
C ILE A 131 -9.55 -7.59 8.57
N ILE A 132 -9.86 -6.96 9.71
CA ILE A 132 -9.36 -7.40 11.03
C ILE A 132 -9.75 -8.85 11.30
N SER A 133 -11.01 -9.22 11.04
CA SER A 133 -11.49 -10.59 11.23
C SER A 133 -10.76 -11.57 10.31
N VAL A 134 -10.47 -11.19 9.06
CA VAL A 134 -9.71 -12.00 8.10
C VAL A 134 -8.27 -12.22 8.58
N ALA A 135 -7.59 -11.15 9.01
CA ALA A 135 -6.22 -11.23 9.53
C ALA A 135 -6.11 -12.21 10.72
N GLN A 136 -7.07 -12.12 11.66
CA GLN A 136 -7.15 -13.04 12.80
C GLN A 136 -7.48 -14.46 12.39
N LYS A 137 -8.50 -14.63 11.55
CA LYS A 137 -9.00 -15.94 11.10
C LYS A 137 -7.92 -16.78 10.44
N PHE A 138 -7.06 -16.16 9.63
CA PHE A 138 -6.04 -16.87 8.87
C PHE A 138 -4.63 -16.70 9.45
N ASP A 139 -4.51 -16.08 10.63
CA ASP A 139 -3.23 -15.75 11.26
C ASP A 139 -2.27 -15.12 10.23
N ILE A 140 -2.64 -14.02 9.57
CA ILE A 140 -1.80 -13.37 8.56
C ILE A 140 -1.84 -11.85 8.70
N ASP A 141 -0.69 -11.19 8.53
CA ASP A 141 -0.63 -9.74 8.46
C ASP A 141 -1.12 -9.27 7.08
N ILE A 142 -1.87 -8.17 7.03
CA ILE A 142 -2.50 -7.67 5.80
C ILE A 142 -2.10 -6.21 5.59
N VAL A 143 -1.54 -5.92 4.43
CA VAL A 143 -1.52 -4.56 3.86
C VAL A 143 -2.72 -4.43 2.94
N ALA A 144 -3.74 -3.69 3.40
CA ALA A 144 -5.10 -3.74 2.86
C ALA A 144 -5.30 -3.09 1.48
N GLY A 145 -4.23 -2.85 0.72
CA GLY A 145 -4.32 -2.03 -0.49
C GLY A 145 -4.63 -0.59 -0.12
N THR A 146 -5.56 0.06 -0.81
CA THR A 146 -6.11 1.33 -0.33
C THR A 146 -7.61 1.39 -0.41
N VAL A 147 -8.15 2.31 0.39
CA VAL A 147 -9.55 2.68 0.44
C VAL A 147 -9.68 4.20 0.28
N VAL A 148 -10.73 4.62 -0.41
CA VAL A 148 -11.12 6.03 -0.49
C VAL A 148 -12.08 6.34 0.65
N GLU A 149 -11.71 7.29 1.50
CA GLU A 149 -12.37 7.60 2.76
C GLU A 149 -12.73 9.08 2.86
N LEU A 150 -13.88 9.40 3.47
CA LEU A 150 -14.26 10.77 3.81
C LEU A 150 -13.61 11.19 5.14
N GLY A 151 -13.05 12.39 5.16
CA GLY A 151 -12.43 12.97 6.34
C GLY A 151 -11.12 12.29 6.73
N THR A 152 -10.57 12.72 7.87
CA THR A 152 -9.19 12.40 8.24
C THR A 152 -9.06 11.10 9.03
N GLN A 153 -10.11 10.64 9.72
CA GLN A 153 -10.21 9.31 10.38
C GLN A 153 -11.69 8.89 10.59
N PRO A 154 -12.37 8.32 9.57
CA PRO A 154 -13.80 7.98 9.68
C PRO A 154 -14.11 6.83 10.66
N HIS A 155 -13.10 6.06 11.09
CA HIS A 155 -13.24 4.91 11.99
C HIS A 155 -12.63 5.14 13.37
N ALA A 156 -12.49 6.40 13.81
CA ALA A 156 -11.79 6.74 15.05
C ALA A 156 -12.31 5.98 16.28
N ASP A 157 -13.63 5.87 16.45
CA ASP A 157 -14.24 5.18 17.59
C ASP A 157 -13.92 3.68 17.60
N LEU A 158 -14.05 3.04 16.45
CA LEU A 158 -13.75 1.62 16.22
C LEU A 158 -12.26 1.34 16.44
N LEU A 159 -11.40 2.27 16.04
CA LEU A 159 -9.97 2.15 16.11
C LEU A 159 -9.35 2.64 17.44
N SER A 160 -10.16 3.15 18.36
CA SER A 160 -9.71 3.72 19.65
C SER A 160 -8.80 2.79 20.48
N ASN A 161 -9.03 1.47 20.40
CA ASN A 161 -8.24 0.44 21.10
C ASN A 161 -7.10 -0.16 20.24
N HIS A 162 -6.80 0.44 19.10
CA HIS A 162 -5.72 0.06 18.19
C HIS A 162 -4.59 1.10 18.27
N PRO A 163 -3.32 0.71 18.00
CA PRO A 163 -2.20 1.64 17.98
C PRO A 163 -2.44 2.91 17.15
N VAL A 164 -3.20 2.81 16.06
CA VAL A 164 -3.57 3.95 15.19
C VAL A 164 -4.63 4.91 15.78
N GLY A 165 -5.42 4.47 16.76
CA GLY A 165 -6.45 5.29 17.42
C GLY A 165 -5.91 6.17 18.53
N GLY A 166 -4.64 5.99 18.91
CA GLY A 166 -3.94 6.75 19.95
C GLY A 166 -3.46 8.14 19.53
N GLY A 167 -3.99 8.71 18.46
CA GLY A 167 -3.81 10.14 18.19
C GLY A 167 -4.55 10.91 19.27
N ALA A 168 -3.84 11.73 20.06
CA ALA A 168 -4.42 12.61 21.05
C ALA A 168 -5.49 13.53 20.41
N GLY A 169 -6.73 13.06 20.37
CA GLY A 169 -7.88 13.93 20.46
C GLY A 169 -7.79 14.62 21.81
N ASP A 170 -7.77 15.96 21.80
CA ASP A 170 -7.80 16.85 22.96
C ASP A 170 -8.57 16.23 24.15
N LYS A 171 -7.84 15.60 25.07
CA LYS A 171 -8.32 15.33 26.43
C LYS A 171 -7.40 16.04 27.42
N ILE A 172 -7.29 17.36 27.27
CA ILE A 172 -6.81 18.22 28.35
C ILE A 172 -8.03 18.50 29.24
N PRO A 173 -8.08 18.03 30.51
CA PRO A 173 -9.29 18.07 31.34
C PRO A 173 -9.85 19.46 31.67
N HIS A 174 -9.21 20.57 31.28
CA HIS A 174 -9.61 21.93 31.66
C HIS A 174 -9.44 23.00 30.56
N ARG A 175 -9.36 22.62 29.28
CA ARG A 175 -9.33 23.62 28.20
C ARG A 175 -10.77 24.04 27.85
N PRO A 176 -11.18 25.31 28.05
CA PRO A 176 -12.46 25.77 27.53
C PRO A 176 -12.45 25.64 26.00
N PRO A 177 -13.57 25.24 25.38
CA PRO A 177 -13.64 25.05 23.94
C PRO A 177 -13.27 26.36 23.25
N GLN A 178 -12.18 26.34 22.47
CA GLN A 178 -11.87 27.44 21.57
C GLN A 178 -13.05 27.58 20.60
N LYS A 179 -13.64 28.77 20.51
CA LYS A 179 -14.62 29.08 19.46
C LYS A 179 -13.94 28.86 18.10
N ALA A 180 -14.22 27.72 17.49
CA ALA A 180 -13.70 27.31 16.20
C ALA A 180 -14.19 28.27 15.10
N LYS A 181 -13.33 28.59 14.14
CA LYS A 181 -13.76 29.27 12.91
C LYS A 181 -14.62 28.28 12.10
N PRO A 182 -15.87 28.61 11.74
CA PRO A 182 -16.85 27.65 11.23
C PRO A 182 -16.61 27.12 9.81
N ASP A 183 -15.76 27.75 8.99
CA ASP A 183 -15.62 27.37 7.56
C ASP A 183 -14.57 26.28 7.27
N GLN A 184 -13.43 26.25 7.95
CA GLN A 184 -12.34 25.31 7.60
C GLN A 184 -12.62 23.84 8.02
N ASN A 185 -13.49 23.63 9.01
CA ASN A 185 -13.79 22.30 9.54
C ASN A 185 -14.77 21.51 8.67
N LYS A 186 -15.67 22.19 7.94
CA LYS A 186 -16.61 21.51 7.02
C LYS A 186 -15.89 20.99 5.77
N GLU A 187 -14.99 21.78 5.19
CA GLU A 187 -14.27 21.40 3.97
C GLU A 187 -13.37 20.17 4.17
N THR A 188 -12.72 20.04 5.34
CA THR A 188 -11.87 18.89 5.66
C THR A 188 -12.67 17.63 6.03
N GLN A 189 -13.87 17.79 6.59
CA GLN A 189 -14.78 16.68 6.87
C GLN A 189 -15.46 16.13 5.61
N ASP A 190 -15.57 16.92 4.54
CA ASP A 190 -16.14 16.52 3.24
C ASP A 190 -15.08 16.08 2.20
N ALA A 191 -13.80 16.14 2.56
CA ALA A 191 -12.68 15.76 1.70
C ALA A 191 -12.53 14.25 1.59
N LEU A 192 -12.17 13.76 0.40
CA LEU A 192 -11.85 12.35 0.16
C LEU A 192 -10.34 12.14 0.16
N PHE A 193 -9.89 11.11 0.85
CA PHE A 193 -8.49 10.74 0.97
C PHE A 193 -8.27 9.29 0.54
N ASN A 194 -7.09 9.02 -0.01
CA ASN A 194 -6.65 7.67 -0.36
C ASN A 194 -5.73 7.15 0.75
N THR A 195 -6.16 6.11 1.44
CA THR A 195 -5.54 5.63 2.67
C THR A 195 -5.30 4.13 2.63
N SER A 196 -4.14 3.72 3.14
CA SER A 196 -3.75 2.33 3.34
C SER A 196 -3.61 1.99 4.82
N TYR A 197 -3.79 0.72 5.15
CA TYR A 197 -3.73 0.20 6.51
C TYR A 197 -2.83 -1.04 6.58
N TYR A 198 -2.04 -1.11 7.65
CA TYR A 198 -1.37 -2.34 8.07
C TYR A 198 -2.14 -2.95 9.24
N ILE A 199 -2.57 -4.19 9.08
CA ILE A 199 -3.37 -4.92 10.06
C ILE A 199 -2.60 -6.20 10.41
N SER A 200 -2.24 -6.35 11.68
CA SER A 200 -1.54 -7.54 12.14
C SER A 200 -2.48 -8.74 12.24
N ARG A 201 -1.92 -9.95 12.20
CA ARG A 201 -2.62 -11.21 12.45
C ARG A 201 -3.28 -11.32 13.81
N GLN A 202 -2.88 -10.51 14.79
CA GLN A 202 -3.59 -10.41 16.08
C GLN A 202 -4.86 -9.55 16.00
N GLY A 203 -5.14 -8.98 14.83
CA GLY A 203 -6.25 -8.06 14.60
C GLY A 203 -5.97 -6.65 15.08
N LYS A 204 -4.70 -6.23 15.18
CA LYS A 204 -4.35 -4.85 15.53
C LYS A 204 -4.03 -4.06 14.27
N VAL A 205 -4.73 -2.96 14.04
CA VAL A 205 -4.34 -1.95 13.05
C VAL A 205 -3.10 -1.22 13.58
N LEU A 206 -1.93 -1.56 13.05
CA LEU A 206 -0.64 -1.04 13.52
C LEU A 206 -0.28 0.29 12.86
N HIS A 207 -0.74 0.50 11.63
CA HIS A 207 -0.45 1.72 10.90
C HIS A 207 -1.56 2.12 9.93
N ARG A 208 -1.68 3.43 9.72
CA ARG A 208 -2.57 4.08 8.77
C ARG A 208 -1.75 5.14 8.04
N TYR A 209 -1.72 5.07 6.72
CA TYR A 209 -0.98 6.01 5.89
C TYR A 209 -1.89 6.59 4.80
N THR A 210 -2.01 7.91 4.73
CA THR A 210 -2.75 8.64 3.70
C THR A 210 -1.78 9.17 2.64
N LYS A 211 -2.05 8.90 1.36
CA LYS A 211 -1.19 9.25 0.21
C LYS A 211 -0.79 10.73 0.23
N GLN A 212 0.51 11.00 0.18
CA GLN A 212 1.05 12.36 0.18
C GLN A 212 1.19 12.92 -1.23
N ASN A 213 1.56 12.09 -2.19
CA ASN A 213 1.76 12.51 -3.58
C ASN A 213 0.66 11.91 -4.46
N LEU A 214 -0.39 12.70 -4.72
CA LEU A 214 -1.43 12.30 -5.66
C LEU A 214 -0.93 12.35 -7.10
N TRP A 215 -1.27 11.33 -7.86
CA TRP A 215 -1.22 11.36 -9.32
C TRP A 215 -2.18 12.46 -9.82
N HIS A 216 -1.78 13.22 -10.84
CA HIS A 216 -2.50 14.46 -11.16
C HIS A 216 -4.01 14.28 -11.48
N PRO A 217 -4.50 13.19 -12.11
CA PRO A 217 -5.93 12.98 -12.35
C PRO A 217 -6.73 12.72 -11.07
N GLU A 218 -6.08 12.28 -9.99
CA GLU A 218 -6.74 12.05 -8.69
C GLU A 218 -7.11 13.37 -8.01
N ARG A 219 -6.36 14.45 -8.28
CA ARG A 219 -6.46 15.75 -7.60
C ARG A 219 -7.78 16.48 -7.86
N GLU A 220 -8.53 16.07 -8.88
CA GLU A 220 -9.87 16.59 -9.13
C GLU A 220 -10.91 16.08 -8.13
N THR A 221 -10.65 14.95 -7.46
CA THR A 221 -11.62 14.29 -6.56
C THR A 221 -11.07 14.09 -5.15
N LEU A 222 -9.76 13.84 -5.02
CA LEU A 222 -9.09 13.51 -3.77
C LEU A 222 -8.19 14.66 -3.30
N LEU A 223 -8.05 14.77 -1.98
CA LEU A 223 -7.00 15.57 -1.36
C LEU A 223 -5.85 14.67 -0.90
N HIS A 224 -4.63 15.23 -0.93
CA HIS A 224 -3.47 14.56 -0.37
C HIS A 224 -3.35 14.85 1.12
N SER A 225 -2.60 14.01 1.81
CA SER A 225 -2.19 14.25 3.20
C SER A 225 -1.36 15.52 3.30
N GLN A 226 -1.76 16.45 4.18
CA GLN A 226 -1.05 17.69 4.49
C GLN A 226 -0.88 17.85 6.00
N GLN A 227 0.05 18.72 6.43
CA GLN A 227 0.34 18.94 7.85
C GLN A 227 -0.92 19.28 8.67
N HIS A 228 -1.83 20.10 8.13
CA HIS A 228 -3.05 20.50 8.84
C HIS A 228 -4.17 19.45 8.79
N THR A 229 -4.16 18.53 7.82
CA THR A 229 -5.17 17.46 7.72
C THR A 229 -4.72 16.18 8.43
N HIS A 230 -3.43 15.89 8.42
CA HIS A 230 -2.82 14.66 8.94
C HIS A 230 -1.58 14.96 9.80
N PRO A 231 -1.66 15.80 10.85
CA PRO A 231 -0.49 16.27 11.61
C PRO A 231 0.36 15.12 12.16
N ALA A 232 -0.26 14.03 12.63
CA ALA A 232 0.46 12.85 13.12
C ALA A 232 1.34 12.18 12.05
N GLN A 233 0.94 12.22 10.77
CA GLN A 233 1.74 11.66 9.69
C GLN A 233 2.92 12.55 9.29
N HIS A 234 2.77 13.88 9.45
CA HIS A 234 3.80 14.86 9.06
C HIS A 234 4.76 15.21 10.20
N HIS A 235 4.34 15.07 11.46
CA HIS A 235 5.15 15.36 12.64
C HIS A 235 5.58 14.11 13.41
N GLY A 236 4.86 13.01 13.23
CA GLY A 236 5.16 11.74 13.87
C GLY A 236 6.13 10.88 13.07
N PRO A 237 6.42 9.66 13.57
CA PRO A 237 7.25 8.70 12.86
C PRO A 237 6.67 8.37 11.48
N SER A 238 7.52 8.42 10.44
CA SER A 238 7.19 7.91 9.09
C SER A 238 7.25 6.39 8.97
N THR A 239 7.50 5.68 10.08
CA THR A 239 7.69 4.23 10.17
C THR A 239 6.91 3.67 11.35
N PHE A 240 6.69 2.35 11.37
CA PHE A 240 6.01 1.64 12.45
C PHE A 240 6.64 0.27 12.66
N LEU A 241 6.43 -0.34 13.83
CA LEU A 241 6.95 -1.68 14.10
C LEU A 241 5.95 -2.77 13.74
N ILE A 242 6.47 -3.83 13.13
CA ILE A 242 5.75 -5.09 12.88
C ILE A 242 6.55 -6.24 13.48
N GLN A 243 5.90 -7.37 13.74
CA GLN A 243 6.56 -8.58 14.21
C GLN A 243 6.21 -9.75 13.29
N THR A 244 7.21 -10.35 12.66
CA THR A 244 7.01 -11.52 11.80
C THR A 244 6.44 -12.69 12.61
N LYS A 245 5.85 -13.69 11.94
CA LYS A 245 5.36 -14.91 12.62
C LYS A 245 6.46 -15.62 13.41
N ARG A 246 7.70 -15.49 12.96
CA ARG A 246 8.90 -16.08 13.58
C ARG A 246 9.54 -15.19 14.66
N GLY A 247 8.89 -14.08 15.02
CA GLY A 247 9.22 -13.30 16.21
C GLY A 247 10.17 -12.12 15.99
N THR A 248 10.65 -11.93 14.76
CA THR A 248 11.56 -10.84 14.40
C THR A 248 10.79 -9.53 14.25
N LYS A 249 11.23 -8.50 14.98
CA LYS A 249 10.66 -7.15 14.91
C LYS A 249 11.32 -6.35 13.81
N LEU A 250 10.52 -5.80 12.91
CA LEU A 250 10.96 -5.00 11.78
C LEU A 250 10.34 -3.62 11.83
N ARG A 251 11.08 -2.62 11.35
CA ARG A 251 10.59 -1.27 11.07
C ARG A 251 10.00 -1.24 9.67
N ALA A 252 8.69 -1.12 9.57
CA ALA A 252 7.97 -1.00 8.32
C ALA A 252 7.68 0.46 7.96
N ALA A 253 7.47 0.74 6.68
CA ALA A 253 6.95 2.00 6.16
C ALA A 253 6.00 1.76 4.99
N MET A 254 5.29 2.81 4.56
CA MET A 254 4.36 2.75 3.43
C MET A 254 4.58 3.92 2.48
N ALA A 255 4.43 3.64 1.18
CA ALA A 255 4.41 4.59 0.08
C ALA A 255 3.36 4.14 -0.95
N ILE A 256 2.35 4.94 -1.24
CA ILE A 256 1.25 4.52 -2.11
C ILE A 256 1.52 5.01 -3.55
N CYS A 257 1.64 4.08 -4.49
CA CYS A 257 1.65 4.33 -5.93
C CYS A 257 2.57 5.48 -6.35
N TRP A 258 2.02 6.63 -6.72
CA TRP A 258 2.76 7.80 -7.17
C TRP A 258 3.78 8.33 -6.14
N ASP A 259 3.65 8.00 -4.85
CA ASP A 259 4.71 8.23 -3.86
C ASP A 259 6.06 7.62 -4.30
N LEU A 260 6.08 6.50 -5.03
CA LEU A 260 7.29 5.85 -5.58
C LEU A 260 8.16 6.82 -6.41
N ALA A 261 7.52 7.77 -7.11
CA ALA A 261 8.19 8.76 -7.95
C ALA A 261 8.84 9.89 -7.12
N TRP A 262 8.52 10.04 -5.83
CA TRP A 262 8.95 11.16 -5.00
C TRP A 262 9.96 10.73 -3.94
N TYR A 263 11.25 10.95 -4.22
CA TYR A 263 12.31 10.66 -3.25
C TYR A 263 12.09 11.33 -1.88
N SER A 264 11.49 12.52 -1.85
CA SER A 264 11.17 13.23 -0.61
C SER A 264 10.33 12.39 0.36
N ARG A 265 9.41 11.55 -0.15
CA ARG A 265 8.62 10.64 0.69
C ARG A 265 9.49 9.57 1.34
N PHE A 266 10.46 9.05 0.60
CA PHE A 266 11.40 8.05 1.11
C PHE A 266 12.43 8.65 2.06
N HIS A 267 12.91 9.86 1.77
CA HIS A 267 13.78 10.63 2.65
C HIS A 267 13.16 10.85 4.04
N GLN A 268 11.84 11.13 4.11
CA GLN A 268 11.13 11.23 5.39
C GLN A 268 11.22 9.94 6.23
N MET A 269 11.35 8.77 5.59
CA MET A 269 11.50 7.48 6.29
C MET A 269 12.89 7.29 6.91
N LEU A 270 13.88 8.07 6.48
CA LEU A 270 15.23 8.13 7.05
C LEU A 270 15.34 9.19 8.17
N THR A 271 14.33 10.05 8.33
CA THR A 271 14.34 11.19 9.26
C THR A 271 13.58 10.84 10.56
N PRO A 272 14.09 11.17 11.77
CA PRO A 272 13.39 10.97 13.05
C PRO A 272 12.07 11.78 13.15
N PRO A 273 11.14 11.52 14.12
CA PRO A 273 11.33 10.76 15.34
C PRO A 273 10.88 9.30 15.19
N TYR A 274 11.83 8.37 15.22
CA TYR A 274 11.53 6.98 15.56
C TYR A 274 11.05 6.99 17.01
N GLU A 275 9.87 6.42 17.30
CA GLU A 275 9.36 6.32 18.68
C GLU A 275 10.50 5.95 19.64
N GLU A 276 10.74 6.79 20.65
CA GLU A 276 11.85 6.59 21.59
C GLU A 276 11.80 5.17 22.16
N GLY A 277 12.94 4.49 22.17
CA GLY A 277 13.08 3.17 22.78
C GLY A 277 12.47 1.98 22.01
N ARG A 278 12.06 2.14 20.74
CA ARG A 278 11.48 1.05 19.94
C ARG A 278 12.37 0.64 18.75
N PRO A 279 13.37 -0.26 18.98
CA PRO A 279 14.30 -0.70 17.95
C PRO A 279 13.71 -1.76 17.02
N SER A 280 14.20 -1.78 15.79
CA SER A 280 14.12 -2.97 14.93
C SER A 280 15.17 -3.98 15.41
N ASP A 281 14.87 -5.28 15.29
CA ASP A 281 15.84 -6.34 15.57
C ASP A 281 17.02 -6.32 14.58
N LEU A 282 16.88 -5.60 13.45
CA LEU A 282 17.94 -5.40 12.46
C LEU A 282 18.81 -4.17 12.72
N ASP A 283 18.48 -3.35 13.72
CA ASP A 283 19.30 -2.19 14.07
C ASP A 283 20.64 -2.64 14.67
N LYS A 284 21.72 -1.96 14.28
CA LYS A 284 23.05 -2.06 14.90
C LYS A 284 23.46 -0.71 15.46
N GLU A 285 24.27 -0.73 16.52
CA GLU A 285 24.85 0.47 17.09
C GLU A 285 25.68 1.23 16.03
N GLY A 286 25.56 2.55 16.02
CA GLY A 286 26.24 3.42 15.05
C GLY A 286 25.63 3.45 13.64
N GLN A 287 24.59 2.67 13.35
CA GLN A 287 23.88 2.74 12.07
C GLN A 287 22.73 3.75 12.10
N VAL A 288 22.55 4.45 10.97
CA VAL A 288 21.41 5.33 10.76
C VAL A 288 20.15 4.48 10.62
N LYS A 289 19.17 4.78 11.47
CA LYS A 289 17.87 4.12 11.47
C LYS A 289 17.11 4.44 10.18
N GLY A 290 16.22 3.54 9.80
CA GLY A 290 15.41 3.65 8.60
C GLY A 290 14.55 2.39 8.43
N PRO A 291 13.66 2.34 7.43
CA PRO A 291 12.75 1.21 7.25
C PRO A 291 13.52 -0.07 6.89
N ASP A 292 13.13 -1.20 7.44
CA ASP A 292 13.56 -2.52 7.00
C ASP A 292 12.74 -3.01 5.81
N VAL A 293 11.44 -2.72 5.84
CA VAL A 293 10.49 -3.06 4.77
C VAL A 293 9.60 -1.88 4.43
N ILE A 294 9.35 -1.68 3.14
CA ILE A 294 8.47 -0.65 2.62
C ILE A 294 7.39 -1.36 1.81
N PHE A 295 6.14 -1.20 2.22
CA PHE A 295 4.99 -1.72 1.49
C PHE A 295 4.43 -0.65 0.57
N ALA A 296 4.29 -0.99 -0.71
CA ALA A 296 3.81 -0.07 -1.74
C ALA A 296 2.60 -0.63 -2.50
N PRO A 297 1.38 -0.46 -1.96
CA PRO A 297 0.16 -0.62 -2.74
C PRO A 297 0.15 0.36 -3.91
N THR A 298 -0.09 -0.15 -5.12
CA THR A 298 0.03 0.60 -6.36
C THR A 298 -1.13 0.29 -7.30
N CYS A 299 -1.63 1.30 -8.00
CA CYS A 299 -2.54 1.18 -9.13
C CYS A 299 -1.98 2.02 -10.27
N TRP A 300 -1.16 1.38 -11.10
CA TRP A 300 -0.41 2.02 -12.19
C TRP A 300 -0.60 1.24 -13.48
N TYR A 301 -1.08 1.91 -14.52
CA TYR A 301 -1.36 1.35 -15.83
C TYR A 301 -0.31 1.78 -16.86
N ALA A 302 -0.11 0.98 -17.90
CA ALA A 302 0.83 1.32 -18.97
C ALA A 302 0.36 2.53 -19.79
N SER A 303 -0.91 2.91 -19.66
CA SER A 303 -1.54 4.05 -20.31
C SER A 303 -1.54 5.34 -19.48
N ASP A 304 -1.01 5.35 -18.25
CA ASP A 304 -1.16 6.49 -17.33
C ASP A 304 -0.51 7.78 -17.84
N GLY A 305 0.62 7.69 -18.56
CA GLY A 305 1.24 8.83 -19.23
C GLY A 305 0.48 9.35 -20.47
N GLY A 306 -0.65 8.73 -20.82
CA GLY A 306 -1.53 9.12 -21.92
C GLY A 306 -0.91 8.97 -23.31
N THR A 307 -1.55 9.59 -24.31
CA THR A 307 -1.14 9.53 -25.71
C THR A 307 0.31 9.98 -25.92
N LYS A 308 0.73 11.06 -25.26
CA LYS A 308 2.10 11.58 -25.39
C LYS A 308 3.14 10.56 -24.94
N ALA A 309 3.00 10.00 -23.73
CA ALA A 309 3.97 9.03 -23.22
C ALA A 309 4.01 7.78 -24.10
N LEU A 310 2.86 7.26 -24.53
CA LEU A 310 2.79 6.10 -25.42
C LEU A 310 3.50 6.33 -26.76
N LEU A 311 3.41 7.55 -27.31
CA LEU A 311 4.10 7.88 -28.56
C LEU A 311 5.61 8.00 -28.37
N TRP A 312 6.07 8.63 -27.29
CA TRP A 312 7.49 8.71 -26.95
C TRP A 312 8.09 7.33 -26.66
N ASN A 313 7.46 6.56 -25.78
CA ASN A 313 7.91 5.24 -25.37
C ASN A 313 6.72 4.39 -24.90
N GLY A 314 6.28 3.44 -25.73
CA GLY A 314 5.15 2.55 -25.43
C GLY A 314 5.36 1.61 -24.23
N THR A 315 6.58 1.52 -23.70
CA THR A 315 6.93 0.73 -22.50
C THR A 315 7.49 1.61 -21.37
N GLY A 316 7.35 2.94 -21.48
CA GLY A 316 7.98 3.89 -20.56
C GLY A 316 7.49 3.73 -19.11
N GLU A 317 6.19 3.55 -18.91
CA GLU A 317 5.61 3.33 -17.57
C GLU A 317 6.15 2.07 -16.90
N ALA A 318 6.31 0.99 -17.68
CA ALA A 318 6.91 -0.25 -17.18
C ALA A 318 8.35 0.00 -16.70
N GLN A 319 9.18 0.59 -17.55
CA GLN A 319 10.57 0.90 -17.23
C GLN A 319 10.69 1.86 -16.02
N MET A 320 9.81 2.85 -15.94
CA MET A 320 9.76 3.80 -14.82
C MET A 320 9.44 3.09 -13.51
N LEU A 321 8.35 2.31 -13.46
CA LEU A 321 7.94 1.60 -12.26
C LEU A 321 9.03 0.61 -11.79
N ASP A 322 9.66 -0.09 -12.74
CA ASP A 322 10.79 -0.98 -12.49
C ASP A 322 11.97 -0.27 -11.83
N THR A 323 12.37 0.86 -12.43
CA THR A 323 13.53 1.64 -11.99
C THR A 323 13.28 2.24 -10.62
N LEU A 324 12.09 2.79 -10.38
CA LEU A 324 11.73 3.41 -9.12
C LEU A 324 11.79 2.40 -7.98
N CYS A 325 11.16 1.23 -8.13
CA CYS A 325 11.14 0.22 -7.07
C CYS A 325 12.56 -0.22 -6.65
N LEU A 326 13.43 -0.48 -7.63
CA LEU A 326 14.81 -0.86 -7.35
C LEU A 326 15.60 0.30 -6.72
N ALA A 327 15.51 1.50 -7.30
CA ALA A 327 16.21 2.67 -6.80
C ALA A 327 15.87 2.94 -5.33
N ARG A 328 14.58 2.93 -4.97
CA ARG A 328 14.14 3.17 -3.58
C ARG A 328 14.60 2.08 -2.62
N ALA A 329 14.61 0.81 -3.05
CA ALA A 329 15.11 -0.28 -2.21
C ALA A 329 16.61 -0.12 -1.89
N VAL A 330 17.42 0.28 -2.90
CA VAL A 330 18.87 0.48 -2.75
C VAL A 330 19.19 1.75 -1.97
N GLU A 331 18.59 2.89 -2.33
CA GLU A 331 18.80 4.18 -1.66
C GLU A 331 18.53 4.11 -0.15
N LEU A 332 17.54 3.31 0.25
CA LEU A 332 17.14 3.17 1.64
C LEU A 332 17.70 1.91 2.29
N GLU A 333 18.47 1.07 1.59
CA GLU A 333 18.98 -0.21 2.09
C GLU A 333 17.86 -1.05 2.77
N ALA A 334 16.72 -1.13 2.09
CA ALA A 334 15.46 -1.65 2.60
C ALA A 334 14.83 -2.62 1.60
N LEU A 335 14.00 -3.53 2.11
CA LEU A 335 13.13 -4.35 1.27
C LEU A 335 11.95 -3.49 0.78
N LEU A 336 11.71 -3.43 -0.53
CA LEU A 336 10.54 -2.77 -1.10
C LEU A 336 9.61 -3.81 -1.71
N VAL A 337 8.37 -3.87 -1.22
CA VAL A 337 7.33 -4.80 -1.65
C VAL A 337 6.23 -4.01 -2.34
N MET A 338 6.24 -4.00 -3.67
CA MET A 338 5.27 -3.28 -4.49
C MET A 338 4.21 -4.23 -5.03
N CYS A 339 2.94 -3.94 -4.72
CA CYS A 339 1.79 -4.65 -5.23
C CYS A 339 1.04 -3.75 -6.21
N ASN A 340 1.13 -4.03 -7.50
CA ASN A 340 0.36 -3.31 -8.51
C ASN A 340 -0.95 -4.04 -8.84
N VAL A 341 -1.91 -3.31 -9.40
CA VAL A 341 -3.13 -3.88 -9.95
C VAL A 341 -2.83 -4.76 -11.17
N ALA A 342 -3.61 -5.84 -11.31
CA ALA A 342 -3.77 -6.52 -12.60
C ALA A 342 -4.57 -5.62 -13.57
N GLY A 343 -4.62 -5.97 -14.85
CA GLY A 343 -5.42 -5.19 -15.79
C GLY A 343 -5.60 -5.81 -17.16
N PRO A 344 -6.31 -5.12 -18.07
CA PRO A 344 -6.54 -5.60 -19.43
C PRO A 344 -5.24 -5.78 -20.20
N TYR A 345 -5.06 -6.95 -20.81
CA TYR A 345 -3.90 -7.21 -21.66
C TYR A 345 -4.05 -6.58 -23.05
N MET A 346 -2.98 -5.92 -23.52
CA MET A 346 -2.81 -5.60 -24.93
C MET A 346 -1.53 -6.25 -25.45
N THR A 347 -1.64 -6.95 -26.58
CA THR A 347 -0.48 -7.51 -27.28
C THR A 347 0.41 -6.40 -27.81
N GLU A 348 1.70 -6.66 -28.00
CA GLU A 348 2.63 -5.71 -28.61
C GLU A 348 2.15 -5.20 -29.98
N GLU A 349 1.49 -6.07 -30.75
CA GLU A 349 0.86 -5.70 -32.01
C GLU A 349 -0.26 -4.68 -31.82
N LYS A 350 -1.18 -4.91 -30.87
CA LYS A 350 -2.26 -3.96 -30.57
C LYS A 350 -1.73 -2.64 -30.03
N VAL A 351 -0.68 -2.65 -29.21
CA VAL A 351 -0.01 -1.44 -28.74
C VAL A 351 0.61 -0.67 -29.91
N ARG A 352 1.25 -1.35 -30.85
CA ARG A 352 1.81 -0.74 -32.07
C ARG A 352 0.72 -0.17 -32.98
N GLN A 353 -0.38 -0.88 -33.17
CA GLN A 353 -1.55 -0.39 -33.92
C GLN A 353 -2.15 0.85 -33.26
N LEU A 354 -2.33 0.84 -31.93
CA LEU A 354 -2.79 1.99 -31.16
C LEU A 354 -1.87 3.21 -31.39
N ARG A 355 -0.56 3.04 -31.29
CA ARG A 355 0.41 4.13 -31.53
C ARG A 355 0.35 4.67 -32.96
N GLN A 356 0.17 3.81 -33.95
CA GLN A 356 -0.03 4.23 -35.34
C GLN A 356 -1.31 5.04 -35.50
N GLU A 357 -2.41 4.63 -34.86
CA GLU A 357 -3.67 5.36 -34.92
C GLU A 357 -3.58 6.72 -34.23
N LEU A 358 -3.00 6.78 -33.04
CA LEU A 358 -2.75 8.04 -32.33
C LEU A 358 -1.87 9.00 -33.15
N THR A 359 -0.89 8.47 -33.88
CA THR A 359 -0.05 9.26 -34.78
C THR A 359 -0.88 9.88 -35.91
N LYS A 360 -1.80 9.12 -36.52
CA LYS A 360 -2.70 9.63 -37.56
C LYS A 360 -3.65 10.70 -37.03
N GLN A 361 -4.21 10.51 -35.84
CA GLN A 361 -5.09 11.49 -35.19
C GLN A 361 -4.36 12.83 -34.97
N ILE A 362 -3.13 12.79 -34.46
CA ILE A 362 -2.29 13.98 -34.31
C ILE A 362 -2.01 14.65 -35.67
N GLN A 363 -1.70 13.88 -36.70
CA GLN A 363 -1.48 14.42 -38.06
C GLN A 363 -2.73 15.09 -38.65
N LYS A 364 -3.92 14.64 -38.27
CA LYS A 364 -5.20 15.27 -38.64
C LYS A 364 -5.53 16.53 -37.83
N GLY A 365 -4.70 16.87 -36.84
CA GLY A 365 -4.89 18.03 -35.97
C GLY A 365 -5.85 17.80 -34.80
N GLU A 366 -6.16 16.54 -34.47
CA GLU A 366 -6.98 16.22 -33.29
C GLU A 366 -6.27 16.61 -32.00
N ARG A 367 -7.02 17.14 -31.02
CA ARG A 367 -6.44 17.58 -29.75
C ARG A 367 -6.32 16.40 -28.80
N GLU A 368 -5.28 16.40 -27.97
CA GLU A 368 -5.03 15.31 -27.01
C GLU A 368 -6.21 15.00 -26.09
N ARG A 369 -6.92 16.02 -25.62
CA ARG A 369 -8.11 15.87 -24.78
C ARG A 369 -9.29 15.16 -25.47
N GLU A 370 -9.24 15.02 -26.79
CA GLU A 370 -10.24 14.33 -27.62
C GLU A 370 -9.78 12.91 -27.97
N MET A 371 -8.52 12.56 -27.70
CA MET A 371 -7.99 11.22 -27.94
C MET A 371 -8.22 10.34 -26.72
N GLU A 372 -9.03 9.29 -26.87
CA GLU A 372 -9.20 8.27 -25.83
C GLU A 372 -8.06 7.26 -25.87
N THR A 373 -7.39 7.07 -24.73
CA THR A 373 -6.43 5.97 -24.55
C THR A 373 -7.10 4.85 -23.76
N PRO A 374 -7.13 3.60 -24.25
CA PRO A 374 -7.69 2.50 -23.48
C PRO A 374 -6.88 2.25 -22.21
N LEU A 375 -7.52 1.68 -21.19
CA LEU A 375 -6.83 1.23 -20.00
C LEU A 375 -5.95 0.02 -20.33
N ILE A 376 -4.63 0.15 -20.16
CA ILE A 376 -3.68 -0.92 -20.45
C ILE A 376 -3.10 -1.45 -19.14
N GLY A 377 -3.47 -2.68 -18.79
CA GLY A 377 -2.93 -3.38 -17.63
C GLY A 377 -1.43 -3.49 -17.70
N LEU A 378 -0.77 -3.12 -16.60
CA LEU A 378 0.68 -3.26 -16.46
C LEU A 378 1.03 -4.47 -15.60
N GLY A 379 0.39 -4.62 -14.43
CA GLY A 379 0.83 -5.58 -13.42
C GLY A 379 2.21 -5.22 -12.91
N ARG A 380 3.20 -6.10 -13.06
CA ARG A 380 4.59 -5.84 -12.66
C ARG A 380 4.85 -5.72 -11.16
N SER A 381 3.96 -6.29 -10.34
CA SER A 381 4.17 -6.44 -8.90
C SER A 381 5.51 -7.09 -8.60
N ARG A 382 6.26 -6.58 -7.62
CA ARG A 382 7.65 -7.02 -7.37
C ARG A 382 8.14 -6.79 -5.95
N ILE A 383 9.23 -7.48 -5.65
CA ILE A 383 9.98 -7.36 -4.42
C ILE A 383 11.42 -6.99 -4.79
N CYS A 384 11.90 -5.87 -4.26
CA CYS A 384 13.25 -5.37 -4.50
C CYS A 384 14.04 -5.27 -3.20
N ALA A 385 15.33 -5.61 -3.25
CA ALA A 385 16.23 -5.53 -2.10
C ALA A 385 17.66 -5.20 -2.55
N PRO A 386 18.51 -4.60 -1.70
CA PRO A 386 19.94 -4.44 -1.97
C PRO A 386 20.61 -5.78 -2.31
N PHE A 387 21.71 -5.76 -3.07
CA PHE A 387 22.46 -6.92 -3.60
C PHE A 387 21.70 -7.83 -4.58
N LEU A 388 20.46 -8.22 -4.27
CA LEU A 388 19.63 -9.08 -5.12
C LEU A 388 18.87 -8.29 -6.19
N ASN A 389 18.80 -6.98 -6.06
CA ASN A 389 18.05 -6.07 -6.92
C ASN A 389 16.57 -6.45 -7.00
N VAL A 390 16.14 -7.19 -8.02
CA VAL A 390 14.78 -7.72 -8.15
C VAL A 390 14.77 -9.15 -7.61
N VAL A 391 14.24 -9.32 -6.41
CA VAL A 391 14.16 -10.62 -5.72
C VAL A 391 13.10 -11.51 -6.38
N ALA A 392 11.97 -10.91 -6.75
CA ALA A 392 10.87 -11.60 -7.42
C ALA A 392 9.97 -10.58 -8.13
N GLN A 393 9.39 -10.97 -9.27
CA GLN A 393 8.44 -10.13 -10.00
C GLN A 393 7.39 -10.96 -10.75
N VAL A 394 6.22 -10.35 -10.96
CA VAL A 394 5.28 -10.74 -12.00
C VAL A 394 5.66 -9.96 -13.26
N GLU A 395 5.74 -10.61 -14.43
CA GLU A 395 6.18 -9.91 -15.65
C GLU A 395 5.05 -9.15 -16.35
N ASP A 396 3.83 -9.63 -16.15
CA ASP A 396 2.66 -9.26 -16.93
C ASP A 396 1.51 -8.76 -16.03
N GLN A 397 0.37 -8.46 -16.66
CA GLN A 397 -0.83 -7.86 -16.08
C GLN A 397 -1.87 -8.84 -15.53
N ARG A 398 -1.61 -10.16 -15.51
CA ARG A 398 -2.62 -11.14 -15.08
C ARG A 398 -2.86 -11.12 -13.57
N GLU A 399 -3.98 -11.69 -13.13
CA GLU A 399 -4.20 -11.93 -11.71
C GLU A 399 -3.34 -13.11 -11.24
N VAL A 400 -2.44 -12.89 -10.27
CA VAL A 400 -1.54 -13.92 -9.75
C VAL A 400 -1.08 -13.56 -8.34
N MET A 401 -0.83 -14.59 -7.52
CA MET A 401 -0.19 -14.43 -6.22
C MET A 401 1.30 -14.72 -6.32
N LEU A 402 2.13 -13.68 -6.17
CA LEU A 402 3.58 -13.84 -6.10
C LEU A 402 3.98 -14.21 -4.67
N LEU A 403 4.74 -15.31 -4.53
CA LEU A 403 5.25 -15.82 -3.26
C LEU A 403 6.77 -15.75 -3.24
N GLN A 404 7.33 -15.10 -2.22
CA GLN A 404 8.78 -14.97 -2.08
C GLN A 404 9.20 -14.91 -0.62
N SER A 405 10.26 -15.66 -0.30
CA SER A 405 10.96 -15.57 0.99
C SER A 405 12.15 -14.62 0.89
N VAL A 406 12.44 -13.89 1.96
CA VAL A 406 13.60 -12.99 2.03
C VAL A 406 14.40 -13.29 3.29
N ASP A 407 15.70 -13.45 3.13
CA ASP A 407 16.66 -13.50 4.23
C ASP A 407 17.04 -12.07 4.65
N LEU A 408 16.61 -11.67 5.84
CA LEU A 408 16.81 -10.35 6.41
C LEU A 408 18.28 -10.04 6.75
N ASN A 409 19.16 -11.04 6.80
CA ASN A 409 20.60 -10.79 6.90
C ASN A 409 21.13 -9.97 5.73
N LEU A 410 20.50 -10.08 4.56
CA LEU A 410 20.80 -9.26 3.39
C LEU A 410 20.79 -7.76 3.74
N LEU A 411 19.80 -7.30 4.50
CA LEU A 411 19.68 -5.89 4.87
C LEU A 411 20.79 -5.47 5.83
N ARG A 412 21.15 -6.34 6.78
CA ARG A 412 22.28 -6.10 7.71
C ARG A 412 23.59 -5.95 6.96
N HIS A 413 23.86 -6.86 6.02
CA HIS A 413 25.06 -6.82 5.18
C HIS A 413 25.06 -5.60 4.25
N ALA A 414 23.91 -5.26 3.65
CA ALA A 414 23.80 -4.10 2.77
C ALA A 414 24.14 -2.80 3.49
N ARG A 415 23.59 -2.58 4.69
CA ARG A 415 23.87 -1.38 5.51
C ARG A 415 25.33 -1.28 5.95
N GLU A 416 26.01 -2.41 6.13
CA GLU A 416 27.44 -2.43 6.46
C GLU A 416 28.33 -2.08 5.26
N MET A 417 27.96 -2.56 4.07
CA MET A 417 28.78 -2.46 2.86
C MET A 417 28.49 -1.21 2.03
N TYR A 418 27.22 -0.87 1.82
CA TYR A 418 26.82 0.27 0.98
C TYR A 418 26.85 1.58 1.75
N ARG A 419 26.44 1.58 3.03
CA ARG A 419 26.44 2.75 3.92
C ARG A 419 25.67 3.95 3.36
N MET A 420 24.68 3.72 2.51
CA MET A 420 23.91 4.80 1.86
C MET A 420 23.17 5.66 2.89
N ARG A 421 22.58 5.04 3.92
CA ARG A 421 21.92 5.77 5.01
C ARG A 421 22.91 6.58 5.84
N TYR A 422 24.11 6.04 6.07
CA TYR A 422 25.17 6.74 6.77
C TYR A 422 25.56 8.00 6.00
N ASP A 423 25.89 7.85 4.71
CA ASP A 423 26.26 8.97 3.84
C ASP A 423 25.15 10.02 3.75
N HIS A 424 23.89 9.59 3.79
CA HIS A 424 22.75 10.48 3.83
C HIS A 424 22.70 11.33 5.11
N ALA A 425 23.01 10.74 6.27
CA ALA A 425 23.00 11.44 7.56
C ALA A 425 24.22 12.36 7.78
N GLN A 426 25.26 12.25 6.95
CA GLN A 426 26.41 13.16 6.99
C GLN A 426 26.21 14.44 6.18
N LYS A 427 25.12 14.55 5.42
CA LYS A 427 24.75 15.75 4.65
C LYS A 427 23.93 16.70 5.51
#